data_AF-A0A6V7HPS8-F1
#
_entry.id   AF-A0A6V7HPS8-F1
#
_cell.length_a   1.000
_cell.length_b   1.000
_cell.length_c   1.000
_cell.angle_alpha   90.00
_cell.angle_beta   90.00
_cell.angle_gamma   90.00
#
_symmetry.space_group_name_H-M   'P 1'
#
loop_
_entity.id
_entity.type
_entity.pdbx_description
1 polymer ?
#
loop_
_entity_poly.entity_id
_entity_poly.type
_entity_poly.pdbx_seq_one_letter_code
_entity_poly.pdbx_strand_id
1 'polypeptide(L)'
;MSAKQQLIKQLKKLKGRDCSSRENARETDAKTTVILNLIYQIGVQKINFTAKERKTVGLLVAGAFRDIQANIERTPSVYKTKLDKCVLIKRSALQFMMDWFGQFPVYDTTLALFLWTAGIMNSMKILNDLIEELSQLSNSNEDWNEGEELRCIPGSHVWWDP
;
A
#
# COMPACT_ATOMS: atom_id res chain seq x y z
N MET A 1 -21.32 4.00 1.68
CA MET A 1 -20.63 2.80 1.11
C MET A 1 -19.42 2.49 1.99
N SER A 2 -19.31 1.28 2.53
CA SER A 2 -18.26 0.93 3.51
C SER A 2 -16.86 0.88 2.89
N ALA A 3 -15.79 1.02 3.69
CA ALA A 3 -14.40 0.97 3.21
C ALA A 3 -14.10 -0.32 2.41
N LYS A 4 -14.61 -1.48 2.87
CA LYS A 4 -14.51 -2.76 2.15
C LYS A 4 -15.18 -2.71 0.77
N GLN A 5 -16.38 -2.16 0.68
CA GLN A 5 -17.11 -2.04 -0.59
C GLN A 5 -16.38 -1.10 -1.55
N GLN A 6 -15.80 -0.02 -1.03
CA GLN A 6 -14.98 0.90 -1.81
C GLN A 6 -13.72 0.21 -2.32
N LEU A 7 -13.01 -0.55 -1.48
CA LEU A 7 -11.82 -1.32 -1.88
C LEU A 7 -12.15 -2.29 -3.01
N ILE A 8 -13.19 -3.10 -2.86
CA ILE A 8 -13.62 -4.06 -3.89
C ILE A 8 -13.99 -3.33 -5.19
N LYS A 9 -14.70 -2.19 -5.09
CA LYS A 9 -15.08 -1.38 -6.25
C LYS A 9 -13.85 -0.84 -6.98
N GLN A 10 -12.85 -0.33 -6.27
CA GLN A 10 -11.65 0.23 -6.90
C GLN A 10 -10.77 -0.86 -7.50
N LEU A 11 -10.56 -1.99 -6.81
CA LEU A 11 -9.80 -3.12 -7.35
C LEU A 11 -10.45 -3.68 -8.63
N LYS A 12 -11.79 -3.78 -8.66
CA LYS A 12 -12.51 -4.21 -9.88
C LYS A 12 -12.32 -3.25 -11.05
N LYS A 13 -12.22 -1.94 -10.79
CA LYS A 13 -11.98 -0.93 -11.85
C LYS A 13 -10.57 -1.02 -12.43
N LEU A 14 -9.62 -1.57 -11.66
CA LEU A 14 -8.23 -1.72 -12.06
C LEU A 14 -8.01 -2.99 -12.89
N LYS A 15 -8.80 -4.03 -12.63
CA LYS A 15 -8.78 -5.29 -13.38
C LYS A 15 -9.04 -5.06 -14.89
N GLY A 16 -8.07 -5.44 -15.73
CA GLY A 16 -8.21 -5.46 -17.19
C GLY A 16 -8.03 -4.10 -17.89
N ARG A 17 -7.38 -3.13 -17.24
CA ARG A 17 -7.09 -1.84 -17.87
C ARG A 17 -5.86 -1.90 -18.78
N ASP A 18 -5.98 -1.22 -19.91
CA ASP A 18 -4.87 -0.95 -20.80
C ASP A 18 -4.12 0.31 -20.35
N CYS A 19 -2.82 0.19 -20.10
CA CYS A 19 -1.93 1.29 -19.73
C CYS A 19 -1.12 1.82 -20.92
N SER A 20 -1.53 1.52 -22.16
CA SER A 20 -0.88 1.96 -23.39
C SER A 20 -0.81 3.49 -23.55
N SER A 21 -1.71 4.25 -22.94
CA SER A 21 -1.72 5.71 -22.98
C SER A 21 -1.22 6.34 -21.68
N ARG A 22 -0.59 7.52 -21.80
CA ARG A 22 -0.10 8.30 -20.66
C ARG A 22 -1.20 8.69 -19.68
N GLU A 23 -2.40 8.98 -20.19
CA GLU A 23 -3.57 9.34 -19.38
C GLU A 23 -4.07 8.14 -18.60
N ASN A 24 -4.15 6.97 -19.24
CA ASN A 24 -4.54 5.72 -18.58
C ASN A 24 -3.52 5.35 -17.49
N ALA A 25 -2.22 5.53 -17.74
CA ALA A 25 -1.18 5.30 -16.74
C ALA A 25 -1.33 6.22 -15.52
N ARG A 26 -1.64 7.51 -15.71
CA ARG A 26 -1.92 8.46 -14.61
C ARG A 26 -3.18 8.09 -13.83
N GLU A 27 -4.25 7.69 -14.52
CA GLU A 27 -5.49 7.30 -13.87
C GLU A 27 -5.32 6.00 -13.06
N THR A 28 -4.56 5.04 -13.59
CA THR A 28 -4.17 3.80 -12.91
C THR A 28 -3.33 4.11 -11.66
N ASP A 29 -2.36 5.02 -11.77
CA ASP A 29 -1.53 5.45 -10.66
C ASP A 29 -2.36 6.10 -9.53
N ALA A 30 -3.24 7.03 -9.87
CA ALA A 30 -4.15 7.65 -8.90
C ALA A 30 -5.06 6.63 -8.19
N LYS A 31 -5.59 5.65 -8.93
CA LYS A 31 -6.43 4.58 -8.36
C LYS A 31 -5.67 3.64 -7.45
N THR A 32 -4.44 3.35 -7.82
CA THR A 32 -3.54 2.51 -7.02
C THR A 32 -3.26 3.18 -5.68
N THR A 33 -3.00 4.49 -5.68
CA THR A 33 -2.89 5.29 -4.45
C THR A 33 -4.16 5.21 -3.60
N VAL A 34 -5.35 5.34 -4.20
CA VAL A 34 -6.62 5.17 -3.49
C VAL A 34 -6.77 3.77 -2.86
N ILE A 35 -6.35 2.72 -3.58
CA ILE A 35 -6.37 1.35 -3.06
C ILE A 35 -5.44 1.19 -1.87
N LEU A 36 -4.22 1.69 -1.94
CA LEU A 36 -3.26 1.63 -0.83
C LEU A 36 -3.80 2.37 0.41
N ASN A 37 -4.41 3.54 0.24
CA ASN A 37 -5.07 4.27 1.32
C ASN A 37 -6.22 3.48 1.95
N LEU A 38 -7.04 2.80 1.13
CA LEU A 38 -8.14 1.96 1.62
C LEU A 38 -7.63 0.72 2.37
N ILE A 39 -6.56 0.09 1.89
CA ILE A 39 -5.92 -1.05 2.57
C ILE A 39 -5.38 -0.61 3.92
N TYR A 40 -4.67 0.53 3.97
CA TYR A 40 -4.19 1.13 5.21
C TYR A 40 -5.34 1.39 6.19
N GLN A 41 -6.40 2.07 5.73
CA GLN A 41 -7.56 2.36 6.57
C GLN A 41 -8.22 1.09 7.13
N ILE A 42 -8.38 0.07 6.29
CA ILE A 42 -8.98 -1.22 6.68
C ILE A 42 -8.12 -1.93 7.72
N GLY A 43 -6.80 -1.91 7.55
CA GLY A 43 -5.84 -2.48 8.50
C GLY A 43 -5.87 -1.77 9.85
N VAL A 44 -5.78 -0.44 9.86
CA VAL A 44 -5.84 0.38 11.08
C VAL A 44 -7.16 0.17 11.83
N GLN A 45 -8.28 0.18 11.12
CA GLN A 45 -9.61 0.00 11.71
C GLN A 45 -9.96 -1.47 12.02
N LYS A 46 -9.03 -2.39 11.75
CA LYS A 46 -9.20 -3.82 12.00
C LYS A 46 -10.47 -4.41 11.38
N ILE A 47 -10.83 -3.94 10.18
CA ILE A 47 -12.12 -4.31 9.57
C ILE A 47 -12.07 -5.76 9.09
N ASN A 48 -12.98 -6.57 9.63
CA ASN A 48 -13.10 -7.98 9.30
C ASN A 48 -13.81 -8.21 7.96
N PHE A 49 -13.35 -9.24 7.24
CA PHE A 49 -13.96 -9.74 6.01
C PHE A 49 -14.57 -11.13 6.24
N THR A 50 -15.75 -11.35 5.68
CA THR A 50 -16.37 -12.67 5.56
C THR A 50 -15.54 -13.58 4.64
N ALA A 51 -15.71 -14.91 4.73
CA ALA A 51 -14.98 -15.85 3.88
C ALA A 51 -15.14 -15.56 2.37
N LYS A 52 -16.36 -15.20 1.94
CA LYS A 52 -16.65 -14.83 0.55
C LYS A 52 -15.94 -13.53 0.13
N GLU A 53 -15.91 -12.53 1.01
CA GLU A 53 -15.18 -11.30 0.76
C GLU A 53 -13.67 -11.54 0.71
N ARG A 54 -13.10 -12.35 1.62
CA ARG A 54 -11.67 -12.68 1.63
C ARG A 54 -11.22 -13.30 0.31
N LYS A 55 -11.97 -14.28 -0.22
CA LYS A 55 -11.69 -14.88 -1.53
C LYS A 55 -11.75 -13.86 -2.67
N THR A 56 -12.74 -12.95 -2.61
CA THR A 56 -12.89 -11.91 -3.64
C THR A 56 -11.75 -10.89 -3.58
N VAL A 57 -11.40 -10.40 -2.38
CA VAL A 57 -10.35 -9.41 -2.17
C VAL A 57 -8.99 -10.00 -2.49
N GLY A 58 -8.69 -11.24 -2.07
CA GLY A 58 -7.43 -11.92 -2.37
C GLY A 58 -7.14 -11.95 -3.87
N LEU A 59 -8.08 -12.46 -4.68
CA LEU A 59 -7.95 -12.51 -6.13
C LEU A 59 -7.80 -11.12 -6.78
N LEU A 60 -8.53 -10.14 -6.25
CA LEU A 60 -8.51 -8.77 -6.77
C LEU A 60 -7.19 -8.05 -6.45
N VAL A 61 -6.65 -8.21 -5.24
CA VAL A 61 -5.35 -7.65 -4.86
C VAL A 61 -4.23 -8.31 -5.65
N ALA A 62 -4.26 -9.64 -5.78
CA ALA A 62 -3.30 -10.38 -6.62
C ALA A 62 -3.29 -9.86 -8.06
N GLY A 63 -4.47 -9.62 -8.65
CA GLY A 63 -4.59 -9.08 -10.01
C GLY A 63 -4.15 -7.62 -10.16
N ALA A 64 -4.22 -6.81 -9.11
CA ALA A 64 -3.80 -5.40 -9.11
C ALA A 64 -2.34 -5.20 -8.66
N PHE A 65 -1.65 -6.26 -8.23
CA PHE A 65 -0.37 -6.14 -7.57
C PHE A 65 0.72 -5.52 -8.47
N ARG A 66 0.73 -5.85 -9.76
CA ARG A 66 1.67 -5.27 -10.72
C ARG A 66 1.53 -3.74 -10.81
N ASP A 67 0.31 -3.23 -10.78
CA ASP A 67 0.05 -1.78 -10.80
C ASP A 67 0.48 -1.12 -9.48
N ILE A 68 0.29 -1.82 -8.36
CA ILE A 68 0.82 -1.43 -7.04
C ILE A 68 2.34 -1.31 -7.07
N GLN A 69 3.05 -2.29 -7.62
CA GLN A 69 4.51 -2.26 -7.74
C GLN A 69 4.97 -1.06 -8.59
N ALA A 70 4.38 -0.87 -9.77
CA ALA A 70 4.73 0.24 -10.65
C ALA A 70 4.48 1.61 -10.01
N ASN A 71 3.41 1.75 -9.22
CA ASN A 71 3.14 2.97 -8.45
C ASN A 71 4.18 3.22 -7.34
N ILE A 72 4.70 2.15 -6.73
CA ILE A 72 5.73 2.25 -5.69
C ILE A 72 7.09 2.60 -6.30
N GLU A 73 7.49 1.94 -7.39
CA GLU A 73 8.74 2.21 -8.10
C GLU A 73 8.88 3.67 -8.56
N ARG A 74 7.76 4.34 -8.85
CA ARG A 74 7.73 5.76 -9.23
C ARG A 74 7.81 6.72 -8.05
N THR A 75 7.56 6.24 -6.82
CA THR A 75 7.46 7.08 -5.61
C THR A 75 8.74 7.89 -5.34
N PRO A 76 9.97 7.34 -5.45
CA PRO A 76 11.20 8.13 -5.26
C PRO A 76 11.35 9.30 -6.25
N SER A 77 10.82 9.18 -7.46
CA SER A 77 10.87 10.28 -8.43
C SER A 77 9.95 11.45 -8.07
N VAL A 78 8.92 11.21 -7.24
CA VAL A 78 7.91 12.19 -6.85
C VAL A 78 8.29 12.92 -5.56
N TYR A 79 8.87 12.21 -4.60
CA TYR A 79 9.23 12.74 -3.29
C TYR A 79 10.76 12.87 -3.18
N LYS A 80 11.26 14.10 -3.13
CA LYS A 80 12.71 14.38 -3.18
C LYS A 80 13.26 15.22 -2.03
N THR A 81 12.39 15.86 -1.26
CA THR A 81 12.81 16.97 -0.37
C THR A 81 12.39 16.79 1.08
N LYS A 82 11.38 15.97 1.36
CA LYS A 82 10.94 15.65 2.72
C LYS A 82 10.13 14.37 2.72
N LEU A 83 10.13 13.71 3.88
CA LEU A 83 9.28 12.55 4.11
C LEU A 83 7.82 13.00 4.01
N ASP A 84 7.03 12.31 3.20
CA ASP A 84 5.61 12.60 3.05
C ASP A 84 4.80 11.46 3.64
N LYS A 85 3.69 11.80 4.31
CA LYS A 85 2.71 10.85 4.85
C LYS A 85 2.28 9.81 3.81
N CYS A 86 2.24 10.18 2.53
CA CYS A 86 1.92 9.26 1.45
C CYS A 86 2.91 8.08 1.35
N VAL A 87 4.21 8.31 1.53
CA VAL A 87 5.24 7.26 1.50
C VAL A 87 5.00 6.27 2.66
N LEU A 88 4.72 6.81 3.85
CA LEU A 88 4.42 6.02 5.05
C LEU A 88 3.15 5.18 4.87
N ILE A 89 2.08 5.78 4.33
CA ILE A 89 0.83 5.06 4.08
C ILE A 89 1.04 3.92 3.08
N LYS A 90 1.76 4.15 1.98
CA LYS A 90 2.05 3.09 0.99
C LYS A 90 2.76 1.92 1.66
N ARG A 91 3.75 2.22 2.51
CA ARG A 91 4.56 1.19 3.15
C ARG A 91 3.81 0.40 4.22
N SER A 92 2.99 1.08 5.03
CA SER A 92 2.07 0.44 5.96
C SER A 92 0.99 -0.38 5.24
N ALA A 93 0.48 0.10 4.11
CA ALA A 93 -0.47 -0.66 3.30
C ALA A 93 0.14 -1.97 2.77
N LEU A 94 1.40 -1.97 2.31
CA LEU A 94 2.10 -3.21 1.96
C LEU A 94 2.21 -4.17 3.14
N GLN A 95 2.50 -3.64 4.34
CA GLN A 95 2.60 -4.45 5.54
C GLN A 95 1.26 -5.08 5.91
N PHE A 96 0.16 -4.31 5.87
CA PHE A 96 -1.18 -4.84 6.06
C PHE A 96 -1.58 -5.87 5.00
N MET A 97 -1.13 -5.72 3.76
CA MET A 97 -1.36 -6.76 2.74
C MET A 97 -0.72 -8.09 3.11
N MET A 98 0.48 -8.06 3.71
CA MET A 98 1.18 -9.28 4.13
C MET A 98 0.62 -9.84 5.44
N ASP A 99 0.42 -9.00 6.45
CA ASP A 99 0.07 -9.47 7.79
C ASP A 99 -1.42 -9.80 7.92
N TRP A 100 -2.27 -8.92 7.38
CA TRP A 100 -3.72 -9.03 7.53
C TRP A 100 -4.35 -9.78 6.35
N PHE A 101 -4.08 -9.30 5.14
CA PHE A 101 -4.70 -9.88 3.96
C PHE A 101 -3.94 -11.11 3.50
N GLY A 102 -2.75 -11.36 4.04
CA GLY A 102 -1.88 -12.45 3.62
C GLY A 102 -2.52 -13.82 3.68
N GLN A 103 -3.43 -14.03 4.63
CA GLN A 103 -4.19 -15.28 4.80
C GLN A 103 -5.38 -15.42 3.84
N PHE A 104 -5.62 -14.45 2.96
CA PHE A 104 -6.75 -14.52 2.03
C PHE A 104 -6.42 -15.52 0.92
N PRO A 105 -7.37 -16.37 0.54
CA PRO A 105 -7.12 -17.39 -0.47
C PRO A 105 -7.00 -16.76 -1.86
N VAL A 106 -5.99 -17.20 -2.62
CA VAL A 106 -5.69 -16.78 -3.99
C VAL A 106 -5.33 -18.02 -4.79
N TYR A 107 -6.21 -18.42 -5.72
CA TYR A 107 -6.09 -19.71 -6.41
C TYR A 107 -5.90 -20.87 -5.40
N ASP A 108 -4.80 -21.62 -5.53
CA ASP A 108 -4.44 -22.75 -4.66
C ASP A 108 -3.44 -22.36 -3.56
N THR A 109 -3.27 -21.06 -3.28
CA THR A 109 -2.33 -20.52 -2.30
C THR A 109 -2.94 -19.40 -1.45
N THR A 110 -2.12 -18.77 -0.61
CA THR A 110 -2.45 -17.58 0.16
C THR A 110 -1.91 -16.32 -0.52
N LEU A 111 -2.54 -15.18 -0.26
CA LEU A 111 -2.12 -13.90 -0.81
C LEU A 111 -0.67 -13.57 -0.42
N ALA A 112 -0.25 -13.85 0.82
CA ALA A 112 1.12 -13.60 1.25
C ALA A 112 2.15 -14.35 0.40
N LEU A 113 1.93 -15.65 0.12
CA LEU A 113 2.86 -16.44 -0.69
C LEU A 113 2.87 -15.95 -2.14
N PHE A 114 1.69 -15.62 -2.69
CA PHE A 114 1.59 -15.03 -4.03
C PHE A 114 2.39 -13.73 -4.13
N LEU A 115 2.18 -12.78 -3.21
CA LEU A 115 2.86 -11.49 -3.17
C LEU A 115 4.38 -11.64 -2.96
N TRP A 116 4.80 -12.61 -2.15
CA TRP A 116 6.20 -12.96 -1.97
C TRP A 116 6.84 -13.37 -3.30
N THR A 117 6.23 -14.33 -4.00
CA THR A 117 6.73 -14.79 -5.31
C THR A 117 6.70 -13.71 -6.39
N ALA A 118 5.75 -12.77 -6.28
CA ALA A 118 5.65 -11.62 -7.18
C ALA A 118 6.62 -10.47 -6.82
N GLY A 119 7.41 -10.60 -5.76
CA GLY A 119 8.47 -9.65 -5.42
C GLY A 119 8.04 -8.46 -4.56
N ILE A 120 7.06 -8.62 -3.66
CA ILE A 120 6.66 -7.56 -2.72
C ILE A 120 7.80 -7.04 -1.84
N MET A 121 8.79 -7.87 -1.56
CA MET A 121 9.98 -7.47 -0.79
C MET A 121 10.78 -6.37 -1.48
N ASN A 122 10.81 -6.34 -2.82
CA ASN A 122 11.47 -5.27 -3.56
C ASN A 122 10.73 -3.94 -3.39
N SER A 123 9.39 -3.98 -3.44
CA SER A 123 8.57 -2.79 -3.21
C SER A 123 8.67 -2.29 -1.76
N MET A 124 8.75 -3.20 -0.78
CA MET A 124 9.02 -2.83 0.61
C MET A 124 10.40 -2.19 0.76
N LYS A 125 11.44 -2.76 0.12
CA LYS A 125 12.79 -2.21 0.14
C LYS A 125 12.85 -0.80 -0.43
N ILE A 126 12.26 -0.57 -1.61
CA ILE A 126 12.22 0.77 -2.24
C ILE A 126 11.64 1.82 -1.29
N LEU A 127 10.55 1.48 -0.59
CA LEU A 127 9.92 2.41 0.35
C LEU A 127 10.75 2.58 1.63
N ASN A 128 11.38 1.53 2.14
CA ASN A 128 12.27 1.63 3.30
C ASN A 128 13.47 2.53 3.00
N ASP A 129 14.16 2.28 1.88
CA ASP A 129 15.32 3.07 1.44
C ASP A 129 14.93 4.55 1.27
N LEU A 130 13.75 4.82 0.69
CA LEU A 130 13.22 6.18 0.54
C LEU A 130 12.87 6.85 1.88
N ILE A 131 12.29 6.09 2.83
CA ILE A 131 11.97 6.62 4.17
C ILE A 131 13.27 7.01 4.88
N GLU A 132 14.28 6.14 4.85
CA GLU A 132 15.58 6.40 5.47
C GLU A 132 16.25 7.66 4.88
N GLU A 133 16.30 7.77 3.55
CA GLU A 133 16.87 8.94 2.86
C GLU A 133 16.14 10.23 3.25
N LEU A 134 14.81 10.22 3.24
CA LEU A 134 14.00 11.41 3.51
C LEU A 134 14.00 11.80 5.01
N SER A 135 14.09 10.84 5.93
CA SER A 135 14.23 11.10 7.35
C SER A 135 15.55 11.80 7.67
N GLN A 136 16.66 11.38 7.04
CA GLN A 136 17.96 12.04 7.20
C GLN A 136 17.94 13.48 6.67
N LEU A 137 17.26 13.74 5.56
CA LEU A 137 17.08 15.08 5.01
C LEU A 137 16.17 15.96 5.86
N SER A 138 15.19 15.38 6.57
CA SER A 138 14.24 16.16 7.34
C SER A 138 14.72 16.49 8.74
N ASN A 139 15.57 15.66 9.35
CA ASN A 139 16.20 15.93 10.65
C ASN A 139 17.19 17.11 10.61
N SER A 140 17.49 17.66 9.43
CA SER A 140 18.22 18.93 9.31
C SER A 140 17.32 20.17 9.44
N ASN A 141 15.99 20.01 9.48
CA ASN A 141 15.02 21.09 9.64
C ASN A 141 14.03 20.73 10.76
N GLU A 142 14.26 21.32 11.94
CA GLU A 142 13.40 21.23 13.14
C GLU A 142 11.98 21.77 12.85
N ASP A 143 11.02 20.93 12.44
CA ASP A 143 9.59 21.31 12.45
C ASP A 143 8.62 20.12 12.23
N TRP A 144 8.83 19.02 12.97
CA TRP A 144 7.89 17.89 12.96
C TRP A 144 6.91 17.95 14.13
N ASN A 145 5.64 18.21 13.82
CA ASN A 145 4.54 18.08 14.77
C ASN A 145 3.99 16.63 14.70
N GLU A 146 4.74 15.68 15.27
CA GLU A 146 4.59 14.22 15.14
C GLU A 146 3.49 13.56 16.01
N GLY A 147 2.86 14.30 16.92
CA GLY A 147 2.30 13.70 18.13
C GLY A 147 0.99 12.89 18.04
N GLU A 148 0.14 13.08 17.03
CA GLU A 148 -1.25 12.57 17.09
C GLU A 148 -1.59 11.45 16.10
N GLU A 149 -1.08 11.45 14.87
CA GLU A 149 -1.51 10.48 13.84
C GLU A 149 -0.67 9.19 13.80
N LEU A 150 0.57 9.23 14.29
CA LEU A 150 1.45 8.06 14.40
C LEU A 150 0.94 7.04 15.42
N ARG A 151 0.09 7.47 16.37
CA ARG A 151 -0.54 6.60 17.39
C ARG A 151 -1.47 5.54 16.80
N CYS A 152 -1.91 5.72 15.54
CA CYS A 152 -2.80 4.79 14.84
C CYS A 152 -2.05 3.69 14.07
N ILE A 153 -0.73 3.80 13.93
CA ILE A 153 0.11 2.79 13.29
C ILE A 153 0.52 1.78 14.37
N PRO A 154 0.27 0.47 14.20
CA PRO A 154 0.74 -0.54 15.15
C PRO A 154 2.26 -0.40 15.34
N GLY A 155 2.78 -0.50 16.56
CA GLY A 155 4.22 -0.36 16.84
C GLY A 155 5.11 -1.28 15.99
N SER A 156 4.61 -2.44 15.57
CA SER A 156 5.28 -3.34 14.62
C SER A 156 5.48 -2.76 13.20
N HIS A 157 4.79 -1.67 12.89
CA HIS A 157 4.74 -0.99 11.59
C HIS A 157 5.31 0.44 11.69
N VAL A 158 5.90 0.80 12.83
CA VAL A 158 6.67 2.03 13.03
C VAL A 158 8.14 1.62 12.99
N TRP A 159 8.89 2.05 11.97
CA TRP A 159 10.33 1.74 11.83
C TRP A 159 11.21 2.98 11.87
N TRP A 160 10.65 4.09 12.35
CA TRP A 160 11.37 5.25 12.81
C TRP A 160 11.11 5.33 14.31
N ASP A 161 12.14 5.04 15.11
CA ASP A 161 12.16 5.51 16.49
C ASP A 161 12.56 7.00 16.47
N PRO A 162 11.96 7.86 17.30
CA PRO A 162 12.42 9.23 17.49
C PRO A 162 13.84 9.30 18.07
#